data_AF-A0A9D4FHT0-F1
#
_entry.id   AF-A0A9D4FHT0-F1
#
_cell.length_a   1.000
_cell.length_b   1.000
_cell.length_c   1.000
_cell.angle_alpha   90.00
_cell.angle_beta   90.00
_cell.angle_gamma   90.00
#
_symmetry.space_group_name_H-M   'P 1'
#
loop_
_entity.id
_entity.type
_entity.pdbx_description
1 polymer ?
#
loop_
_entity_poly.entity_id
_entity_poly.type
_entity_poly.pdbx_seq_one_letter_code
_entity_poly.pdbx_strand_id
1 'polypeptide(L)'
;MDIEGDEWNSIPQMIATRSLDDIQQIAMETHFYAPGIGSENVPGRRQLPVLRELYDAGFRIFMRDRNLVSARRIDEKVNKKYVTALNEISLIKVH
;
A
#
# COMPACT_ATOMS: atom_id res chain seq x y z
N MET A 1 -7.08 -2.09 -7.41
CA MET A 1 -7.21 -3.12 -6.37
C MET A 1 -7.44 -2.41 -5.08
N ASP A 2 -8.64 -2.52 -4.58
CA ASP A 2 -9.06 -1.99 -3.29
C ASP A 2 -9.79 -3.16 -2.64
N ILE A 3 -9.16 -3.73 -1.63
CA ILE A 3 -9.62 -4.93 -0.92
C ILE A 3 -9.55 -4.69 0.59
N GLU A 4 -9.78 -3.43 1.00
CA GLU A 4 -10.02 -3.04 2.40
C GLU A 4 -8.89 -3.48 3.36
N GLY A 5 -7.64 -3.28 2.93
CA GLY A 5 -6.44 -3.51 3.74
C GLY A 5 -5.79 -4.87 3.55
N ASP A 6 -6.43 -5.77 2.81
CA ASP A 6 -5.90 -7.10 2.51
C ASP A 6 -4.86 -7.07 1.38
N GLU A 7 -4.56 -5.91 0.79
CA GLU A 7 -3.55 -5.75 -0.26
C GLU A 7 -2.20 -6.32 0.20
N TRP A 8 -1.87 -6.09 1.48
CA TRP A 8 -0.60 -6.50 2.07
C TRP A 8 -0.49 -8.01 2.33
N ASN A 9 -1.60 -8.75 2.26
CA ASN A 9 -1.63 -10.21 2.25
C ASN A 9 -1.67 -10.77 0.84
N SER A 10 -2.45 -10.12 -0.03
CA SER A 10 -2.71 -10.60 -1.39
C SER A 10 -1.52 -10.41 -2.31
N ILE A 11 -0.82 -9.27 -2.25
CA ILE A 11 0.29 -8.97 -3.15
C ILE A 11 1.43 -10.00 -3.04
N PRO A 12 1.92 -10.38 -1.85
CA PRO A 12 2.94 -11.43 -1.74
C PRO A 12 2.51 -12.76 -2.37
N GLN A 13 1.24 -13.13 -2.22
CA GLN A 13 0.71 -14.33 -2.86
C GLN A 13 0.72 -14.20 -4.38
N MET A 14 0.25 -13.06 -4.93
CA MET A 14 0.26 -12.81 -6.37
C MET A 14 1.67 -12.83 -6.96
N ILE A 15 2.67 -12.33 -6.22
CA ILE A 15 4.08 -12.41 -6.60
C ILE A 15 4.54 -13.88 -6.59
N ALA A 16 4.27 -14.61 -5.52
CA ALA A 16 4.66 -16.02 -5.37
C ALA A 16 4.03 -16.93 -6.44
N THR A 17 2.77 -16.67 -6.82
CA THR A 17 2.05 -17.41 -7.86
C THR A 17 2.30 -16.88 -9.27
N ARG A 18 3.19 -15.88 -9.43
CA ARG A 18 3.52 -15.26 -10.72
C ARG A 18 2.32 -14.64 -11.44
N SER A 19 1.28 -14.29 -10.70
CA SER A 19 0.05 -13.69 -11.24
C SER A 19 0.23 -12.23 -11.66
N LEU A 20 1.43 -11.66 -11.49
CA LEU A 20 1.79 -10.31 -11.91
C LEU A 20 2.72 -10.28 -13.14
N ASP A 21 3.03 -11.44 -13.73
CA ASP A 21 4.02 -11.52 -14.81
C ASP A 21 3.57 -10.76 -16.06
N ASP A 22 2.29 -10.87 -16.42
CA ASP A 22 1.64 -10.22 -17.56
C ASP A 22 1.02 -8.86 -17.23
N ILE A 23 1.05 -8.45 -15.96
CA ILE A 23 0.49 -7.19 -15.49
C ILE A 23 1.50 -6.04 -15.69
N GLN A 24 1.07 -5.01 -16.41
CA GLN A 24 1.89 -3.82 -16.70
C GLN A 24 1.65 -2.66 -15.72
N GLN A 25 0.49 -2.64 -15.06
CA GLN A 25 0.12 -1.58 -14.13
C GLN A 25 -0.72 -2.14 -12.99
N ILE A 26 -0.43 -1.66 -11.77
CA ILE A 26 -1.25 -1.90 -10.59
C ILE A 26 -1.69 -0.55 -10.06
N ALA A 27 -2.99 -0.28 -10.06
CA ALA A 27 -3.57 0.78 -9.26
C ALA A 27 -4.12 0.16 -7.97
N MET A 28 -3.72 0.64 -6.79
CA MET A 28 -4.20 0.12 -5.52
C MET A 28 -4.49 1.22 -4.50
N GLU A 29 -5.48 1.01 -3.66
CA GLU A 29 -5.56 1.73 -2.38
C GLU A 29 -4.67 1.03 -1.36
N THR A 30 -3.97 1.82 -0.56
CA THR A 30 -3.06 1.33 0.46
C THR A 30 -3.52 1.76 1.83
N HIS A 31 -3.76 0.75 2.66
CA HIS A 31 -4.15 0.89 4.05
C HIS A 31 -2.92 0.83 4.95
N PHE A 32 -2.31 1.97 5.24
CA PHE A 32 -1.13 2.05 6.11
C PHE A 32 -1.46 1.94 7.60
N TYR A 33 -2.74 1.81 7.95
CA TYR A 33 -3.24 1.59 9.30
C TYR A 33 -4.48 0.68 9.32
N ALA A 34 -4.67 -0.09 10.39
CA ALA A 34 -5.88 -0.87 10.65
C ALA A 34 -6.52 -0.37 11.96
N PRO A 35 -7.82 0.01 11.97
CA PRO A 35 -8.47 0.55 13.16
C PRO A 35 -8.43 -0.46 14.32
N GLY A 36 -8.06 0.03 15.52
CA GLY A 36 -8.06 -0.75 16.76
C GLY A 36 -6.72 -1.38 17.15
N ILE A 37 -5.64 -1.12 16.40
CA ILE A 37 -4.31 -1.66 16.71
C ILE A 37 -3.40 -0.53 17.14
N GLY A 38 -2.99 -0.53 18.41
CA GLY A 38 -2.31 0.58 19.09
C GLY A 38 -1.05 1.12 18.41
N SER A 39 -0.58 2.25 18.93
CA SER A 39 0.57 3.03 18.46
C SER A 39 1.91 2.26 18.37
N GLU A 40 1.95 1.00 18.79
CA GLU A 40 3.10 0.10 18.66
C GLU A 40 3.33 -0.41 17.22
N ASN A 41 2.34 -0.30 16.32
CA ASN A 41 2.54 -0.61 14.91
C ASN A 41 3.08 0.61 14.17
N VAL A 42 4.42 0.69 14.06
CA VAL A 42 5.09 1.66 13.18
C VAL A 42 4.54 1.49 11.75
N PRO A 43 3.84 2.51 11.20
CA PRO A 43 3.34 2.45 9.84
C PRO A 43 4.49 2.14 8.88
N GLY A 44 4.28 1.15 8.01
CA GLY A 44 5.28 0.75 7.02
C GLY A 44 6.07 -0.52 7.37
N ARG A 45 6.09 -1.02 8.62
CA ARG A 45 6.90 -2.21 8.95
C ARG A 45 6.48 -3.46 8.16
N ARG A 46 5.17 -3.63 7.93
CA ARG A 46 4.61 -4.74 7.14
C ARG A 46 4.57 -4.41 5.65
N GLN A 47 4.38 -3.15 5.31
CA GLN A 47 4.18 -2.69 3.94
C GLN A 47 5.50 -2.55 3.17
N LEU A 48 6.58 -2.13 3.83
CA LEU A 48 7.89 -1.91 3.18
C LEU A 48 8.46 -3.18 2.53
N PRO A 49 8.42 -4.39 3.16
CA PRO A 49 8.80 -5.62 2.48
C PRO A 49 7.99 -5.90 1.22
N VAL A 50 6.67 -5.72 1.26
CA VAL A 50 5.78 -5.94 0.10
C VAL A 50 6.10 -4.96 -1.03
N LEU A 51 6.31 -3.68 -0.70
CA LEU A 51 6.73 -2.67 -1.67
C LEU A 51 8.10 -2.98 -2.27
N ARG A 52 9.00 -3.58 -1.48
CA ARG A 52 10.31 -4.04 -1.99
C ARG A 52 10.14 -5.21 -2.96
N GLU A 53 9.29 -6.18 -2.67
CA GLU A 53 9.02 -7.31 -3.57
C GLU A 53 8.40 -6.83 -4.89
N LEU A 54 7.44 -5.89 -4.85
CA LEU A 54 6.91 -5.25 -6.06
C LEU A 54 8.01 -4.53 -6.86
N TYR A 55 8.93 -3.85 -6.17
CA TYR A 55 10.06 -3.20 -6.81
C TYR A 55 10.97 -4.21 -7.52
N ASP A 56 11.28 -5.31 -6.85
CA ASP A 56 12.12 -6.39 -7.40
C ASP A 56 11.40 -7.13 -8.56
N ALA A 57 10.06 -7.16 -8.56
CA ALA A 57 9.21 -7.63 -9.67
C ALA A 57 9.10 -6.64 -10.85
N GLY A 58 9.81 -5.51 -10.81
CA GLY A 58 9.89 -4.55 -11.92
C GLY A 58 8.88 -3.40 -11.83
N PHE A 59 8.04 -3.35 -10.80
CA PHE A 59 7.09 -2.24 -10.62
C PHE A 59 7.78 -1.01 -10.01
N ARG A 60 7.33 0.17 -10.41
CA ARG A 60 7.76 1.47 -9.87
C ARG A 60 6.55 2.31 -9.56
N ILE A 61 6.57 2.98 -8.41
CA ILE A 61 5.52 3.94 -8.05
C ILE A 61 5.63 5.13 -9.01
N PHE A 62 4.59 5.33 -9.81
CA PHE A 62 4.48 6.44 -10.76
C PHE A 62 3.64 7.59 -10.18
N MET A 63 2.60 7.26 -9.41
CA MET A 63 1.73 8.24 -8.77
C MET A 63 1.34 7.78 -7.38
N ARG A 64 1.24 8.75 -6.47
CA ARG A 64 0.69 8.57 -5.14
C ARG A 64 -0.20 9.77 -4.83
N ASP A 65 -1.47 9.51 -4.55
CA ASP A 65 -2.40 10.52 -4.05
C ASP A 65 -2.97 10.10 -2.70
N ARG A 66 -3.42 11.08 -1.92
CA ARG A 66 -4.17 10.83 -0.69
C ARG A 66 -5.61 10.50 -1.08
N ASN A 67 -6.18 9.43 -0.53
CA ASN A 67 -7.63 9.27 -0.64
C ASN A 67 -8.30 10.26 0.31
N LEU A 68 -8.64 11.45 -0.21
CA LEU A 68 -9.17 12.57 0.59
C LEU A 68 -10.61 12.35 1.10
N VAL A 69 -11.38 11.46 0.45
CA VAL A 69 -12.74 11.13 0.86
C VAL A 69 -12.70 10.40 2.21
N SER A 70 -11.74 9.49 2.35
CA SER A 70 -11.56 8.68 3.56
C SER A 70 -10.55 9.31 4.54
N ALA A 71 -9.60 10.11 4.07
CA ALA A 71 -8.57 10.78 4.89
C ALA A 71 -9.14 11.61 6.05
N ARG A 72 -10.22 12.37 5.80
CA ARG A 72 -10.82 13.25 6.82
C ARG A 72 -11.35 12.49 8.05
N ARG A 73 -11.52 11.16 7.96
CA ARG A 73 -12.02 10.31 9.05
C ARG A 73 -10.95 9.49 9.76
N ILE A 74 -9.75 9.34 9.18
CA ILE A 74 -8.74 8.35 9.61
C ILE A 74 -7.32 8.96 9.68
N ASP A 75 -7.20 10.29 9.64
CA ASP A 75 -5.91 10.94 9.87
C ASP A 75 -5.43 10.64 11.31
N GLU A 76 -4.31 9.94 11.42
CA GLU A 76 -3.74 9.54 12.71
C GLU A 76 -2.54 10.39 13.10
N LYS A 77 -2.36 10.57 14.41
CA LYS A 77 -1.25 11.33 14.98
C LYS A 77 -0.05 10.43 15.21
N VAL A 78 0.81 10.31 14.20
CA VAL A 78 2.10 9.61 14.32
C VAL A 78 3.20 10.64 14.56
N ASN A 79 3.96 10.48 15.65
CA ASN A 79 5.04 11.42 16.02
C ASN A 79 4.60 12.90 16.02
N LYS A 80 3.38 13.16 16.53
CA LYS A 80 2.73 14.48 16.57
C LYS A 80 2.37 15.09 15.21
N LYS A 81 2.47 14.35 14.11
CA LYS A 81 2.05 14.76 12.76
C LYS A 81 0.84 13.93 12.33
N TYR A 82 -0.10 14.58 11.66
CA TYR A 82 -1.18 13.87 10.98
C TYR A 82 -0.63 13.21 9.73
N VAL A 83 -0.89 11.92 9.60
CA VAL A 83 -0.59 11.13 8.41
C VAL A 83 -1.88 10.53 7.89
N THR A 84 -2.06 10.60 6.58
CA THR A 84 -3.19 9.98 5.92
C THR A 84 -2.97 8.47 5.83
N ALA A 85 -3.85 7.73 6.50
CA ALA A 85 -3.80 6.27 6.57
C ALA A 85 -4.08 5.59 5.22
N LEU A 86 -4.80 6.28 4.32
CA LEU A 86 -5.27 5.74 3.04
C LEU A 86 -4.67 6.51 1.86
N ASN A 87 -4.00 5.79 0.96
CA ASN A 87 -3.38 6.41 -0.21
C ASN A 87 -3.67 5.59 -1.45
N GLU A 88 -3.99 6.25 -2.55
CA GLU A 88 -4.03 5.61 -3.86
C GLU A 88 -2.61 5.62 -4.43
N ILE A 89 -2.14 4.44 -4.85
CA ILE A 89 -0.83 4.25 -5.46
C ILE A 89 -1.02 3.62 -6.83
N SER A 90 -0.42 4.23 -7.84
CA SER A 90 -0.28 3.63 -9.16
C SER A 90 1.17 3.20 -9.36
N LEU A 91 1.36 1.91 -9.64
CA LEU A 91 2.63 1.32 -10.00
C LEU A 91 2.63 0.88 -11.46
N ILE A 92 3.73 1.12 -12.15
CA ILE A 92 3.95 0.73 -13.55
C ILE A 92 5.16 -0.19 -13.61
N LYS A 93 5.07 -1.26 -14.40
CA LYS A 93 6.18 -2.16 -14.68
C LYS A 93 7.08 -1.54 -15.73
N VAL A 94 8.37 -1.45 -15.45
CA VAL A 94 9.35 -0.79 -16.34
C VAL A 94 10.31 -1.77 -17.04
N HIS A 95 10.24 -3.06 -16.69
CA HIS A 95 11.05 -4.14 -17.25
C HIS A 95 10.24 -5.43 -17.40
#